data_AF-A0AAV0TPT8-F1
#
_entry.id   AF-A0AAV0TPT8-F1
#
_cell.length_a   1.000
_cell.length_b   1.000
_cell.length_c   1.000
_cell.angle_alpha   90.00
_cell.angle_beta   90.00
_cell.angle_gamma   90.00
#
_symmetry.space_group_name_H-M   'P 1'
#
loop_
_entity.id
_entity.type
_entity.pdbx_description
1 polymer ?
#
loop_
_entity_poly.entity_id
_entity_poly.type
_entity_poly.pdbx_seq_one_letter_code
_entity_poly.pdbx_strand_id
1 'polypeptide(L)'
;MGKRKSPKKTSSLGGAEATKVTSDDEKKSVMRIARLFMTMQKKGVVWNRREREGIKLIEGFQSALLALRDAQTVAPIAADREKEKVEAVVQDKVVSNVVHDPWLTEDLYQEIQKLSSGFEELLEEMCTLQVQAREIVLGRKDDVDQQVEATQLRPVDYLQMMSQELATFEAEYQHIEALLRLISFETSTDELRTLLISWSTSPFLHPDQTRHFLQRHLLSNQLHT
;
A
#
# COMPACT_ATOMS: atom_id res chain seq x y z
N MET A 1 50.30 77.13 7.84
CA MET A 1 49.14 77.33 6.92
C MET A 1 48.88 75.99 6.23
N GLY A 2 47.70 75.38 6.13
CA GLY A 2 46.34 75.65 6.60
C GLY A 2 45.51 74.35 6.50
N LYS A 3 44.53 74.19 7.39
CA LYS A 3 43.60 73.05 7.55
C LYS A 3 42.49 73.05 6.48
N ARG A 4 41.95 71.88 6.08
CA ARG A 4 40.50 71.54 5.87
C ARG A 4 40.35 70.00 5.91
N LYS A 5 39.78 69.34 6.94
CA LYS A 5 38.37 69.09 7.34
C LYS A 5 37.48 68.35 6.31
N SER A 6 37.03 67.15 6.69
CA SER A 6 36.06 66.22 6.05
C SER A 6 34.61 66.75 6.02
N PRO A 7 33.66 66.05 5.35
CA PRO A 7 32.67 65.27 6.13
C PRO A 7 32.13 63.96 5.50
N LYS A 8 32.00 62.93 6.37
CA LYS A 8 30.90 61.97 6.64
C LYS A 8 29.69 61.91 5.67
N LYS A 9 29.30 60.71 5.20
CA LYS A 9 28.10 59.94 5.65
C LYS A 9 27.72 58.73 4.76
N THR A 10 27.36 57.64 5.46
CA THR A 10 26.32 56.60 5.17
C THR A 10 26.47 55.72 3.92
N SER A 11 26.18 54.42 3.94
CA SER A 11 25.25 53.66 4.77
C SER A 11 25.69 52.20 4.96
N SER A 12 25.58 51.71 6.18
CA SER A 12 25.37 50.29 6.45
C SER A 12 23.98 49.85 5.98
N LEU A 13 23.80 48.52 5.91
CA LEU A 13 22.54 47.77 5.84
C LEU A 13 22.02 47.45 4.43
N GLY A 14 22.20 46.18 4.08
CA GLY A 14 21.56 45.54 2.93
C GLY A 14 22.05 44.11 2.76
N GLY A 15 22.04 43.29 3.82
CA GLY A 15 22.57 41.93 3.76
C GLY A 15 21.91 40.92 4.70
N ALA A 16 20.77 41.25 5.30
CA ALA A 16 20.06 40.36 6.23
C ALA A 16 18.67 39.90 5.71
N GLU A 17 18.12 40.54 4.67
CA GLU A 17 16.82 40.15 4.11
C GLU A 17 16.91 39.06 3.04
N ALA A 18 17.97 39.04 2.22
CA ALA A 18 18.13 38.01 1.18
C ALA A 18 18.41 36.60 1.76
N THR A 19 19.16 36.52 2.86
CA THR A 19 19.55 35.25 3.49
C THR A 19 18.44 34.61 4.33
N LYS A 20 17.46 35.42 4.79
CA LYS A 20 16.37 34.94 5.66
C LYS A 20 15.22 34.34 4.87
N VAL A 21 14.95 34.86 3.67
CA VAL A 21 13.88 34.37 2.78
C VAL A 21 14.22 32.98 2.23
N THR A 22 15.47 32.73 1.85
CA THR A 22 15.92 31.43 1.34
C THR A 22 15.86 30.33 2.40
N SER A 23 16.27 30.63 3.64
CA SER A 23 16.25 29.67 4.74
C SER A 23 14.83 29.23 5.15
N ASP A 24 13.85 30.14 5.11
CA ASP A 24 12.47 29.83 5.52
C ASP A 24 11.72 29.01 4.46
N ASP A 25 11.93 29.30 3.18
CA ASP A 25 11.33 28.53 2.08
C ASP A 25 11.92 27.12 1.97
N GLU A 26 13.18 26.96 2.32
CA GLU A 26 13.86 25.68 2.35
C GLU A 26 13.39 24.80 3.52
N LYS A 27 13.21 25.36 4.71
CA LYS A 27 12.58 24.63 5.83
C LYS A 27 11.16 24.20 5.48
N LYS A 28 10.40 25.04 4.77
CA LYS A 28 9.06 24.69 4.29
C LYS A 28 9.08 23.54 3.27
N SER A 29 10.05 23.50 2.36
CA SER A 29 10.15 22.42 1.38
C SER A 29 10.50 21.07 2.03
N VAL A 30 11.45 21.06 2.98
CA VAL A 30 11.81 19.88 3.78
C VAL A 30 10.60 19.37 4.57
N MET A 31 9.85 20.26 5.22
CA MET A 31 8.62 19.87 5.94
C MET A 31 7.53 19.34 5.00
N ARG A 32 7.41 19.89 3.79
CA ARG A 32 6.44 19.40 2.79
C ARG A 32 6.79 17.99 2.32
N ILE A 33 8.04 17.73 1.93
CA ILE A 33 8.43 16.39 1.47
C ILE A 33 8.35 15.34 2.58
N ALA A 34 8.72 15.69 3.82
CA ALA A 34 8.51 14.82 4.97
C ALA A 34 7.03 14.48 5.19
N ARG A 35 6.12 15.44 4.97
CA ARG A 35 4.67 15.20 5.03
C ARG A 35 4.17 14.29 3.91
N LEU A 36 4.69 14.43 2.70
CA LEU A 36 4.39 13.54 1.58
C LEU A 36 4.84 12.11 1.89
N PHE A 37 6.06 11.95 2.42
CA PHE A 37 6.56 10.66 2.91
C PHE A 37 5.63 10.05 3.97
N MET A 38 5.23 10.81 4.99
CA MET A 38 4.29 10.29 6.01
C MET A 38 2.91 9.95 5.43
N THR A 39 2.52 10.58 4.32
CA THR A 39 1.28 10.25 3.62
C THR A 39 1.44 8.95 2.84
N MET A 40 2.58 8.74 2.18
CA MET A 40 2.96 7.47 1.55
C MET A 40 2.89 6.30 2.54
N GLN A 41 3.46 6.49 3.73
CA GLN A 41 3.42 5.49 4.82
C GLN A 41 1.99 5.13 5.22
N LYS A 42 1.10 6.12 5.33
CA LYS A 42 -0.32 5.87 5.62
C LYS A 42 -1.00 5.08 4.51
N LYS A 43 -0.68 5.35 3.24
CA LYS A 43 -1.18 4.58 2.10
C LYS A 43 -0.68 3.13 2.16
N GLY A 44 0.56 2.89 2.57
CA GLY A 44 1.07 1.53 2.84
C GLY A 44 0.30 0.77 3.93
N VAL A 45 -0.20 1.47 4.96
CA VAL A 45 -1.08 0.84 5.97
C VAL A 45 -2.45 0.46 5.39
N VAL A 46 -2.99 1.29 4.49
CA VAL A 46 -4.24 0.99 3.77
C VAL A 46 -4.04 -0.22 2.85
N TRP A 47 -2.92 -0.27 2.13
CA TRP A 47 -2.52 -1.42 1.30
C TRP A 47 -2.57 -2.73 2.08
N ASN A 48 -1.82 -2.80 3.19
CA ASN A 48 -1.77 -3.98 4.07
C ASN A 48 -3.15 -4.39 4.62
N ARG A 49 -4.05 -3.42 4.84
CA ARG A 49 -5.42 -3.73 5.26
C ARG A 49 -6.19 -4.40 4.14
N ARG A 50 -6.11 -3.85 2.93
CA ARG A 50 -6.78 -4.37 1.75
C ARG A 50 -6.29 -5.78 1.40
N GLU A 51 -5.00 -6.07 1.55
CA GLU A 51 -4.47 -7.43 1.39
C GLU A 51 -5.11 -8.42 2.37
N ARG A 52 -5.20 -8.06 3.65
CA ARG A 52 -5.85 -8.91 4.66
C ARG A 52 -7.33 -9.11 4.37
N GLU A 53 -8.01 -8.10 3.85
CA GLU A 53 -9.41 -8.21 3.42
C GLU A 53 -9.54 -9.12 2.19
N GLY A 54 -8.63 -8.99 1.21
CA GLY A 54 -8.58 -9.86 0.04
C GLY A 54 -8.35 -11.33 0.39
N ILE A 55 -7.44 -11.62 1.32
CA ILE A 55 -7.22 -12.98 1.85
C ILE A 55 -8.52 -13.57 2.41
N LYS A 56 -9.24 -12.82 3.25
CA LYS A 56 -10.52 -13.27 3.82
C LYS A 56 -11.60 -13.52 2.76
N LEU A 57 -11.66 -12.67 1.73
CA LEU A 57 -12.59 -12.86 0.62
C LEU A 57 -12.30 -14.15 -0.14
N ILE A 58 -11.03 -14.43 -0.42
CA ILE A 58 -10.60 -15.66 -1.10
C ILE A 58 -10.89 -16.89 -0.23
N GLU A 59 -10.63 -16.84 1.08
CA GLU A 59 -10.99 -17.90 2.03
C GLU A 59 -12.51 -18.15 2.08
N GLY A 60 -13.31 -17.07 2.08
CA GLY A 60 -14.76 -17.12 2.01
C GLY A 60 -15.24 -17.76 0.71
N PHE A 61 -14.70 -17.33 -0.43
CA PHE A 61 -15.01 -17.89 -1.74
C PHE A 61 -14.65 -19.36 -1.82
N GLN A 62 -13.47 -19.75 -1.34
CA GLN A 62 -13.04 -21.15 -1.28
C GLN A 62 -14.02 -22.01 -0.47
N SER A 63 -14.48 -21.50 0.68
CA SER A 63 -15.43 -22.21 1.54
C SER A 63 -16.80 -22.35 0.89
N ALA A 64 -17.30 -21.28 0.25
CA ALA A 64 -18.57 -21.28 -0.46
C ALA A 64 -18.56 -22.21 -1.68
N LEU A 65 -17.48 -22.19 -2.45
CA LEU A 65 -17.28 -23.02 -3.63
C LEU A 65 -17.10 -24.50 -3.29
N LEU A 66 -16.44 -24.84 -2.18
CA LEU A 66 -16.43 -26.19 -1.63
C LEU A 66 -17.84 -26.68 -1.29
N ALA A 67 -18.59 -25.86 -0.56
CA ALA A 67 -19.96 -26.19 -0.17
C ALA A 67 -20.86 -26.42 -1.40
N LEU A 68 -20.72 -25.58 -2.45
CA LEU A 68 -21.45 -25.73 -3.71
C LEU A 68 -21.11 -27.05 -4.42
N ARG A 69 -19.84 -27.43 -4.47
CA ARG A 69 -19.39 -28.69 -5.08
C ARG A 69 -19.91 -29.90 -4.31
N ASP A 70 -19.85 -29.87 -2.99
CA ASP A 70 -20.38 -30.95 -2.14
C ASP A 70 -21.88 -31.14 -2.39
N ALA A 71 -22.66 -30.06 -2.46
CA ALA A 71 -24.09 -30.10 -2.77
C ALA A 71 -24.38 -30.76 -4.14
N GLN A 72 -23.59 -30.42 -5.16
CA GLN A 72 -23.71 -30.98 -6.51
C GLN A 72 -23.39 -32.49 -6.55
N THR A 73 -22.49 -32.98 -5.71
CA THR A 73 -22.16 -34.41 -5.64
C THR A 73 -23.21 -35.24 -4.90
N VAL A 74 -23.95 -34.64 -3.95
CA VAL A 74 -25.00 -35.31 -3.16
C VAL A 74 -26.35 -35.35 -3.91
N ALA A 75 -26.66 -34.32 -4.70
CA ALA A 75 -27.89 -34.22 -5.48
C ALA A 75 -28.19 -35.43 -6.43
N PRO A 76 -27.23 -35.98 -7.20
CA PRO A 76 -27.50 -37.13 -8.07
C PRO A 76 -27.69 -38.45 -7.29
N ILE A 77 -27.13 -38.58 -6.08
CA ILE A 77 -27.26 -39.78 -5.25
C ILE A 77 -28.66 -39.88 -4.62
N ALA A 78 -29.30 -38.73 -4.36
CA ALA A 78 -30.69 -38.69 -3.87
C ALA A 78 -31.71 -39.02 -4.99
N ALA A 79 -31.45 -38.60 -6.24
CA ALA A 79 -32.34 -38.84 -7.37
C ALA A 79 -32.37 -40.32 -7.82
N ASP A 80 -31.26 -41.05 -7.70
CA ASP A 80 -31.22 -42.50 -8.00
C ASP A 80 -31.80 -43.36 -6.85
N ARG A 81 -31.81 -42.87 -5.61
CA ARG A 81 -32.39 -43.57 -4.46
C ARG A 81 -33.91 -43.52 -4.40
N GLU A 82 -34.58 -42.60 -5.12
CA GLU A 82 -36.04 -42.61 -5.22
C GLU A 82 -36.59 -43.72 -6.14
N LYS A 83 -35.74 -44.40 -6.91
CA LYS A 83 -36.17 -45.52 -7.77
C LYS A 83 -35.95 -46.91 -7.17
N GLU A 84 -35.21 -47.03 -6.07
CA GLU A 84 -35.01 -48.31 -5.38
C GLU A 84 -35.18 -48.17 -3.86
N LYS A 85 -36.21 -48.84 -3.35
CA LYS A 85 -36.49 -49.24 -1.96
C LYS A 85 -37.53 -48.44 -1.18
N VAL A 86 -38.77 -48.86 -1.38
CA VAL A 86 -39.56 -49.47 -0.30
C VAL A 86 -38.65 -50.41 0.52
N GLU A 87 -38.66 -50.27 1.85
CA GLU A 87 -37.95 -51.09 2.84
C GLU A 87 -36.42 -50.88 2.95
N ALA A 88 -36.01 -49.92 3.78
CA ALA A 88 -35.06 -50.16 4.87
C ALA A 88 -34.92 -48.91 5.75
N VAL A 89 -35.47 -49.02 6.94
CA VAL A 89 -35.11 -48.22 8.12
C VAL A 89 -33.58 -48.28 8.32
N VAL A 90 -33.03 -47.24 8.94
CA VAL A 90 -31.64 -47.10 9.45
C VAL A 90 -30.68 -46.32 8.52
N GLN A 91 -30.81 -45.00 8.53
CA GLN A 91 -29.78 -44.06 8.98
C GLN A 91 -30.26 -42.64 8.71
N ASP A 92 -31.04 -42.12 9.67
CA ASP A 92 -31.36 -40.71 9.80
C ASP A 92 -30.10 -39.95 10.21
N LYS A 93 -29.14 -39.84 9.27
CA LYS A 93 -28.12 -38.81 9.33
C LYS A 93 -28.81 -37.56 8.80
N VAL A 94 -29.24 -36.71 9.72
CA VAL A 94 -29.56 -35.30 9.47
C VAL A 94 -28.36 -34.69 8.76
N VAL A 95 -28.33 -34.79 7.43
CA VAL A 95 -27.54 -33.91 6.59
C VAL A 95 -28.24 -32.59 6.78
N SER A 96 -27.64 -31.75 7.62
CA SER A 96 -28.02 -30.35 7.77
C SER A 96 -28.38 -29.82 6.38
N ASN A 97 -29.62 -29.38 6.21
CA ASN A 97 -30.03 -28.55 5.08
C ASN A 97 -29.21 -27.25 5.18
N VAL A 98 -27.93 -27.31 4.85
CA VAL A 98 -27.17 -26.13 4.49
C VAL A 98 -27.80 -25.74 3.17
N VAL A 99 -28.68 -24.75 3.23
CA VAL A 99 -29.14 -24.04 2.05
C VAL A 99 -27.89 -23.44 1.44
N HIS A 100 -27.32 -24.16 0.49
CA HIS A 100 -26.20 -23.67 -0.30
C HIS A 100 -26.74 -22.50 -1.10
N ASP A 101 -26.07 -21.36 -1.00
CA ASP A 101 -26.45 -20.14 -1.69
C ASP A 101 -25.46 -19.90 -2.85
N PRO A 102 -25.82 -20.28 -4.09
CA PRO A 102 -25.02 -19.98 -5.28
C PRO A 102 -24.79 -18.48 -5.44
N TRP A 103 -25.72 -17.64 -4.98
CA TRP A 103 -25.61 -16.18 -5.07
C TRP A 103 -24.49 -15.66 -4.17
N LEU A 104 -24.32 -16.22 -2.96
CA LEU A 104 -23.19 -15.89 -2.09
C LEU A 104 -21.83 -16.18 -2.76
N THR A 105 -21.73 -17.30 -3.49
CA THR A 105 -20.46 -17.65 -4.17
C THR A 105 -20.16 -16.69 -5.31
N GLU A 106 -21.18 -16.31 -6.07
CA GLU A 106 -21.06 -15.30 -7.14
C GLU A 106 -20.72 -13.92 -6.59
N ASP A 107 -21.40 -13.48 -5.52
CA ASP A 107 -21.14 -12.18 -4.88
C ASP A 107 -19.69 -12.09 -4.39
N LEU A 108 -19.18 -13.14 -3.74
CA LEU A 108 -17.78 -13.22 -3.31
C LEU A 108 -16.82 -13.19 -4.50
N TYR A 109 -17.14 -13.88 -5.60
CA TYR A 109 -16.34 -13.83 -6.81
C TYR A 109 -16.28 -12.42 -7.41
N GLN A 110 -17.42 -11.72 -7.48
CA GLN A 110 -17.50 -10.34 -7.95
C GLN A 110 -16.72 -9.38 -7.04
N GLU A 111 -16.72 -9.58 -5.73
CA GLU A 111 -15.91 -8.82 -4.79
C GLU A 111 -14.41 -9.06 -4.99
N ILE A 112 -14.00 -10.31 -5.23
CA ILE A 112 -12.61 -10.66 -5.55
C ILE A 112 -12.14 -9.97 -6.83
N GLN A 113 -12.95 -9.93 -7.88
CA GLN A 113 -12.61 -9.25 -9.13
C GLN A 113 -12.38 -7.74 -8.94
N LYS A 114 -13.14 -7.11 -8.04
CA LYS A 114 -13.00 -5.69 -7.68
C LYS A 114 -11.81 -5.39 -6.76
N LEU A 115 -11.11 -6.40 -6.24
CA LEU A 115 -9.94 -6.15 -5.39
C LEU A 115 -8.86 -5.39 -6.15
N SER A 116 -8.58 -5.82 -7.38
CA SER A 116 -7.57 -5.26 -8.27
C SER A 116 -7.70 -3.75 -8.45
N SER A 117 -8.89 -3.26 -8.77
CA SER A 117 -9.11 -1.82 -9.04
C SER A 117 -8.80 -0.94 -7.84
N GLY A 118 -9.13 -1.37 -6.62
CA GLY A 118 -8.79 -0.57 -5.45
C GLY A 118 -7.33 -0.65 -5.00
N PHE A 119 -6.55 -1.64 -5.48
CA PHE A 119 -5.08 -1.58 -5.37
C PHE A 119 -4.49 -0.64 -6.43
N GLU A 120 -5.05 -0.64 -7.64
CA GLU A 120 -4.67 0.26 -8.73
C GLU A 120 -4.91 1.73 -8.36
N GLU A 121 -6.09 2.06 -7.84
CA GLU A 121 -6.42 3.40 -7.33
C GLU A 121 -5.42 3.86 -6.26
N LEU A 122 -5.07 2.96 -5.33
CA LEU A 122 -4.12 3.24 -4.26
C LEU A 122 -2.70 3.49 -4.80
N LEU A 123 -2.28 2.73 -5.81
CA LEU A 123 -1.02 2.94 -6.52
C LEU A 123 -0.98 4.29 -7.24
N GLU A 124 -2.06 4.67 -7.92
CA GLU A 124 -2.15 5.96 -8.60
C GLU A 124 -1.99 7.14 -7.62
N GLU A 125 -2.61 7.04 -6.44
CA GLU A 125 -2.42 8.00 -5.36
C GLU A 125 -0.95 8.06 -4.89
N MET A 126 -0.30 6.91 -4.72
CA MET A 126 1.11 6.83 -4.33
C MET A 126 2.05 7.41 -5.40
N CYS A 127 1.78 7.14 -6.68
CA CYS A 127 2.47 7.75 -7.81
C CYS A 127 2.35 9.28 -7.78
N THR A 128 1.15 9.79 -7.52
CA THR A 128 0.89 11.22 -7.39
C THR A 128 1.72 11.86 -6.27
N LEU A 129 1.86 11.18 -5.12
CA LEU A 129 2.71 11.64 -4.02
C LEU A 129 4.19 11.68 -4.42
N GLN A 130 4.68 10.68 -5.16
CA GLN A 130 6.05 10.63 -5.65
C GLN A 130 6.34 11.75 -6.64
N VAL A 131 5.41 12.04 -7.56
CA VAL A 131 5.53 13.15 -8.52
C VAL A 131 5.62 14.49 -7.79
N GLN A 132 4.74 14.72 -6.81
CA GLN A 132 4.79 15.94 -5.98
C GLN A 132 6.12 16.06 -5.22
N ALA A 133 6.64 14.95 -4.67
CA ALA A 133 7.93 14.94 -3.99
C ALA A 133 9.08 15.27 -4.97
N ARG A 134 9.03 14.72 -6.18
CA ARG A 134 10.01 14.99 -7.24
C ARG A 134 10.01 16.45 -7.65
N GLU A 135 8.84 17.06 -7.81
CA GLU A 135 8.71 18.50 -8.13
C GLU A 135 9.32 19.39 -7.04
N ILE A 136 9.13 19.03 -5.76
CA ILE A 136 9.73 19.77 -4.63
C ILE A 136 11.26 19.68 -4.66
N VAL A 137 11.82 18.50 -4.95
CA VAL A 137 13.28 18.30 -5.01
C VAL A 137 13.88 19.01 -6.21
N LEU A 138 13.29 18.88 -7.40
CA LEU A 138 13.79 19.50 -8.64
C LEU A 138 13.59 21.02 -8.68
N GLY A 139 12.57 21.53 -8.00
CA GLY A 139 12.33 22.97 -7.87
C GLY A 139 13.36 23.69 -7.00
N ARG A 140 14.20 22.94 -6.26
CA ARG A 140 15.30 23.48 -5.48
C ARG A 140 16.47 23.74 -6.44
N LYS A 141 16.81 25.00 -6.68
CA LYS A 141 18.05 25.35 -7.40
C LYS A 141 19.23 24.77 -6.61
N ASP A 142 20.19 24.17 -7.32
CA ASP A 142 21.46 23.62 -6.81
C ASP A 142 22.37 24.70 -6.19
N ASP A 143 21.84 25.51 -5.28
CA ASP A 143 22.64 26.46 -4.52
C ASP A 143 23.22 25.73 -3.30
N VAL A 144 24.43 25.24 -3.55
CA VAL A 144 25.51 25.00 -2.58
C VAL A 144 25.34 23.74 -1.74
N ASP A 145 26.40 22.96 -1.72
CA ASP A 145 26.72 21.92 -0.73
C ASP A 145 26.36 22.38 0.69
N GLN A 146 25.09 22.20 1.06
CA GLN A 146 24.66 22.38 2.42
C GLN A 146 25.28 21.24 3.21
N GLN A 147 26.15 21.61 4.16
CA GLN A 147 26.51 20.75 5.28
C GLN A 147 25.23 20.44 6.04
N VAL A 148 24.57 19.37 5.58
CA VAL A 148 23.48 18.73 6.29
C VAL A 148 24.12 18.15 7.53
N GLU A 149 23.69 18.59 8.71
CA GLU A 149 24.07 17.94 9.96
C GLU A 149 23.83 16.44 9.80
N ALA A 150 24.77 15.60 10.25
CA ALA A 150 24.72 14.14 10.06
C ALA A 150 23.40 13.50 10.55
N THR A 151 22.61 14.24 11.33
CA THR A 151 21.34 13.90 11.94
C THR A 151 20.09 14.33 11.15
N GLN A 152 20.19 15.20 10.13
CA GLN A 152 19.04 15.62 9.30
C GLN A 152 18.89 14.76 8.03
N LEU A 153 17.66 14.33 7.73
CA LEU A 153 17.34 13.69 6.45
C LEU A 153 17.18 14.72 5.34
N ARG A 154 17.84 14.50 4.21
CA ARG A 154 17.77 15.41 3.05
C ARG A 154 16.48 15.16 2.27
N PRO A 155 15.92 16.17 1.58
CA PRO A 155 14.80 15.99 0.65
C PRO A 155 15.01 14.86 -0.37
N VAL A 156 16.23 14.74 -0.91
CA VAL A 156 16.60 13.67 -1.84
C VAL A 156 16.47 12.29 -1.20
N ASP A 157 16.81 12.15 0.08
CA ASP A 157 16.72 10.86 0.79
C ASP A 157 15.25 10.43 0.95
N TYR A 158 14.32 11.37 1.20
CA TYR A 158 12.88 11.08 1.21
C TYR A 158 12.36 10.67 -0.16
N LEU A 159 12.74 11.39 -1.23
CA LEU A 159 12.32 11.06 -2.59
C LEU A 159 12.82 9.67 -3.00
N GLN A 160 14.07 9.35 -2.67
CA GLN A 160 14.65 8.04 -2.96
C GLN A 160 13.89 6.93 -2.24
N MET A 161 13.61 7.10 -0.95
CA MET A 161 12.83 6.13 -0.17
C MET A 161 11.41 5.96 -0.74
N MET A 162 10.70 7.07 -1.01
CA MET A 162 9.36 7.01 -1.62
C MET A 162 9.36 6.29 -2.98
N SER A 163 10.39 6.50 -3.79
CA SER A 163 10.51 5.84 -5.10
C SER A 163 10.77 4.34 -4.96
N GLN A 164 11.60 3.94 -3.99
CA GLN A 164 11.84 2.53 -3.70
C GLN A 164 10.60 1.82 -3.17
N GLU A 165 9.87 2.46 -2.25
CA GLU A 165 8.60 1.91 -1.73
C GLU A 165 7.56 1.78 -2.85
N LEU A 166 7.42 2.79 -3.70
CA LEU A 166 6.50 2.74 -4.83
C LEU A 166 6.80 1.56 -5.76
N ALA A 167 8.07 1.38 -6.15
CA ALA A 167 8.47 0.24 -6.98
C ALA A 167 8.15 -1.11 -6.32
N THR A 168 8.17 -1.18 -4.99
CA THR A 168 7.80 -2.38 -4.25
C THR A 168 6.30 -2.64 -4.31
N PHE A 169 5.47 -1.60 -4.11
CA PHE A 169 4.01 -1.70 -4.26
C PHE A 169 3.60 -2.02 -5.70
N GLU A 170 4.29 -1.49 -6.70
CA GLU A 170 4.05 -1.82 -8.11
C GLU A 170 4.34 -3.31 -8.38
N ALA A 171 5.46 -3.84 -7.89
CA ALA A 171 5.78 -5.26 -8.04
C ALA A 171 4.74 -6.15 -7.34
N GLU A 172 4.31 -5.77 -6.14
CA GLU A 172 3.30 -6.50 -5.39
C GLU A 172 1.93 -6.45 -6.05
N TYR A 173 1.54 -5.30 -6.63
CA TYR A 173 0.33 -5.19 -7.42
C TYR A 173 0.33 -6.15 -8.59
N GLN A 174 1.42 -6.20 -9.36
CA GLN A 174 1.53 -7.12 -10.50
C GLN A 174 1.40 -8.59 -10.06
N HIS A 175 1.96 -8.93 -8.90
CA HIS A 175 1.80 -10.25 -8.30
C HIS A 175 0.35 -10.54 -7.89
N ILE A 176 -0.28 -9.62 -7.15
CA ILE A 176 -1.69 -9.72 -6.73
C ILE A 176 -2.61 -9.86 -7.95
N GLU A 177 -2.43 -9.02 -8.96
CA GLU A 177 -3.23 -9.01 -10.16
C GLU A 177 -3.09 -10.34 -10.94
N ALA A 178 -1.86 -10.88 -11.02
CA ALA A 178 -1.63 -12.19 -11.61
C ALA A 178 -2.36 -13.30 -10.83
N LEU A 179 -2.34 -13.28 -9.49
CA LEU A 179 -3.05 -14.26 -8.67
C LEU A 179 -4.57 -14.15 -8.83
N LEU A 180 -5.11 -12.93 -8.85
CA LEU A 180 -6.55 -12.69 -9.03
C LEU A 180 -7.07 -13.22 -10.37
N ARG A 181 -6.28 -13.07 -11.45
CA ARG A 181 -6.62 -13.61 -12.77
C ARG A 181 -6.73 -15.13 -12.84
N LEU A 182 -6.10 -15.85 -11.89
CA LEU A 182 -6.13 -17.31 -11.82
C LEU A 182 -7.34 -17.85 -11.04
N ILE A 183 -8.05 -16.98 -10.30
CA ILE A 183 -9.22 -17.38 -9.53
C ILE A 183 -10.43 -17.45 -10.45
N SER A 184 -11.08 -18.61 -10.49
CA SER A 184 -12.33 -18.86 -11.20
C SER A 184 -13.14 -19.94 -10.47
N PHE A 185 -14.36 -20.21 -10.93
CA PHE A 185 -15.19 -21.31 -10.42
C PHE A 185 -14.59 -22.70 -10.71
N GLU A 186 -13.72 -22.81 -11.72
CA GLU A 186 -13.05 -24.05 -12.11
C GLU A 186 -11.80 -24.34 -11.27
N THR A 187 -11.22 -23.30 -10.64
CA THR A 187 -10.02 -23.42 -9.83
C THR A 187 -10.22 -24.44 -8.71
N SER A 188 -9.33 -25.42 -8.63
CA SER A 188 -9.39 -26.46 -7.62
C SER A 188 -9.13 -25.90 -6.23
N THR A 189 -9.58 -26.60 -5.19
CA THR A 189 -9.36 -26.18 -3.80
C THR A 189 -7.87 -26.13 -3.46
N ASP A 190 -7.05 -26.99 -4.06
CA ASP A 190 -5.61 -27.04 -3.84
C ASP A 190 -4.88 -25.87 -4.52
N GLU A 191 -5.30 -25.54 -5.75
CA GLU A 191 -4.84 -24.33 -6.45
C GLU A 191 -5.21 -23.08 -5.66
N LEU A 192 -6.46 -22.95 -5.16
CA LEU A 192 -6.87 -21.83 -4.32
C LEU A 192 -6.03 -21.70 -3.05
N ARG A 193 -5.71 -22.81 -2.36
CA ARG A 193 -4.80 -22.76 -1.19
C ARG A 193 -3.41 -22.30 -1.60
N THR A 194 -2.90 -22.77 -2.72
CA THR A 194 -1.58 -22.37 -3.22
C THR A 194 -1.55 -20.88 -3.56
N LEU A 195 -2.59 -20.36 -4.20
CA LEU A 195 -2.76 -18.93 -4.48
C LEU A 195 -2.81 -18.11 -3.18
N LEU A 196 -3.56 -18.58 -2.17
CA LEU A 196 -3.66 -17.91 -0.87
C LEU A 196 -2.31 -17.86 -0.14
N ILE A 197 -1.57 -18.97 -0.14
CA ILE A 197 -0.21 -19.03 0.43
C ILE A 197 0.70 -18.04 -0.30
N SER A 198 0.70 -18.09 -1.64
CA SER A 198 1.51 -17.21 -2.49
C SER A 198 1.20 -15.72 -2.30
N TRP A 199 -0.06 -15.37 -2.04
CA TRP A 199 -0.45 -14.01 -1.66
C TRP A 199 0.10 -13.66 -0.27
N SER A 200 -0.13 -14.53 0.72
CA SER A 200 0.21 -14.28 2.13
C SER A 200 1.71 -14.17 2.40
N THR A 201 2.55 -14.75 1.54
CA THR A 201 4.01 -14.74 1.66
C THR A 201 4.67 -13.78 0.66
N SER A 202 4.00 -12.67 0.32
CA SER A 202 4.49 -11.67 -0.64
C SER A 202 5.99 -11.41 -0.47
N PRO A 203 6.81 -11.63 -1.52
CA PRO A 203 8.26 -11.55 -1.40
C PRO A 203 8.80 -10.10 -1.43
N PHE A 204 7.93 -9.12 -1.69
CA PHE A 204 8.35 -7.77 -2.07
C PHE A 204 8.37 -6.79 -0.87
N LEU A 205 7.36 -6.82 -0.01
CA LEU A 205 7.31 -5.92 1.14
C LEU A 205 8.35 -6.32 2.20
N HIS A 206 9.44 -5.55 2.26
CA HIS A 206 10.46 -5.64 3.31
C HIS A 206 10.21 -4.57 4.39
N PRO A 207 9.43 -4.87 5.44
CA PRO A 207 9.03 -3.88 6.44
C PRO A 207 10.23 -3.27 7.19
N ASP A 208 11.39 -3.92 7.19
CA ASP A 208 12.56 -3.50 7.93
C ASP A 208 13.22 -2.25 7.32
N GLN A 209 13.26 -2.12 5.99
CA GLN A 209 13.87 -0.96 5.33
C GLN A 209 13.06 0.32 5.61
N THR A 210 11.74 0.24 5.46
CA THR A 210 10.80 1.32 5.82
C THR A 210 10.89 1.68 7.30
N ARG A 211 10.95 0.69 8.21
CA ARG A 211 11.10 0.91 9.65
C ARG A 211 12.37 1.66 9.99
N HIS A 212 13.50 1.27 9.41
CA HIS A 212 14.78 1.95 9.65
C HIS A 212 14.75 3.40 9.19
N PHE A 213 14.15 3.69 8.03
CA PHE A 213 14.02 5.07 7.56
C PHE A 213 13.06 5.89 8.44
N LEU A 214 11.93 5.31 8.85
CA LEU A 214 10.99 5.95 9.77
C LEU A 214 11.65 6.28 11.12
N GLN A 215 12.47 5.37 11.65
CA GLN A 215 13.24 5.61 12.87
C GLN A 215 14.20 6.79 12.70
N ARG A 216 14.91 6.86 11.57
CA ARG A 216 15.77 8.01 11.24
C ARG A 216 14.98 9.31 11.11
N HIS A 217 13.79 9.27 10.51
CA HIS A 217 12.90 10.42 10.42
C HIS A 217 12.47 10.94 11.80
N LEU A 218 12.07 10.04 12.70
CA LEU A 218 11.68 10.39 14.06
C LEU A 218 12.85 10.98 14.87
N LEU A 219 14.03 10.37 14.78
CA LEU A 219 15.25 10.89 15.42
C LEU A 219 15.63 12.27 14.87
N SER A 220 15.55 12.45 13.55
CA SER A 220 15.76 13.74 12.91
C SER A 220 14.77 14.78 13.43
N ASN A 221 13.50 14.46 13.65
CA ASN A 221 12.56 15.46 14.17
C ASN A 221 12.82 15.83 15.64
N GLN A 222 13.19 14.85 16.49
CA GLN A 222 13.44 15.07 17.91
C GLN A 222 14.65 15.97 18.18
N LEU A 223 15.65 15.95 17.30
CA LEU A 223 16.86 16.78 17.45
C LEU A 223 16.67 18.23 17.02
N HIS A 224 15.55 18.56 16.36
CA HIS A 224 15.28 19.89 15.79
C HIS A 224 14.01 20.56 16.34
N THR A 225 13.40 19.95 17.37
CA THR A 225 12.36 20.55 18.25
C THR A 225 13.00 21.15 19.49
#